data_AF-A0A6S7AI96-F1
#
_entry.id   AF-A0A6S7AI96-F1
#
_cell.length_a   1.000
_cell.length_b   1.000
_cell.length_c   1.000
_cell.angle_alpha   90.00
_cell.angle_beta   90.00
_cell.angle_gamma   90.00
#
_symmetry.space_group_name_H-M   'P 1'
#
loop_
_entity.id
_entity.type
_entity.pdbx_description
1 polymer ?
#
loop_
_entity_poly.entity_id
_entity_poly.type
_entity_poly.pdbx_seq_one_letter_code
_entity_poly.pdbx_strand_id
1 'polypeptide(L)'
;MALLPLLSPQSGLWLLAASTIGFDLGIQVALIAHQSIVYGIDPAARSRLNAVLMVSVFIGMAAGGALGSLALANWGWLGVTGVATLAASGALLLRVLPGRLRLRRRADCPA
;
A
#
# COMPACT_ATOMS: atom_id res chain seq x y z
N MET A 1 15.37 10.26 3.22
CA MET A 1 16.84 10.25 3.07
C MET A 1 17.37 11.48 2.33
N ALA A 2 16.70 11.97 1.27
CA ALA A 2 17.12 13.18 0.55
C ALA A 2 17.20 14.47 1.40
N LEU A 3 16.36 14.59 2.45
CA LEU A 3 16.30 15.77 3.32
C LEU A 3 17.18 15.66 4.59
N LEU A 4 17.67 14.46 4.93
CA LEU A 4 18.49 14.26 6.13
C LEU A 4 19.81 15.06 6.16
N PRO A 5 20.52 15.31 5.05
CA PRO A 5 21.74 16.13 5.12
C PRO A 5 21.49 17.61 5.45
N LEU A 6 20.23 18.08 5.38
CA LEU A 6 19.84 19.44 5.80
C LEU A 6 19.38 19.52 7.26
N LEU A 7 19.20 18.39 7.94
CA LEU A 7 18.60 18.31 9.26
C LEU A 7 19.65 17.99 10.32
N SER A 8 19.51 18.55 11.52
CA SER A 8 20.35 18.15 12.65
C SER A 8 20.12 16.65 12.96
N PRO A 9 21.14 15.89 13.40
CA PRO A 9 21.00 14.45 13.62
C PRO A 9 19.81 14.05 14.51
N GLN A 10 19.53 14.86 15.55
CA GLN A 10 18.40 14.64 16.47
C GLN A 10 17.04 14.83 15.78
N SER A 11 16.90 15.84 14.93
CA SER A 11 15.65 16.08 14.18
C SER A 11 15.39 14.99 13.13
N GLY A 12 16.45 14.43 12.54
CA GLY A 12 16.36 13.30 11.62
C GLY A 12 15.78 12.05 12.28
N LEU A 13 16.18 11.76 13.53
CA LEU A 13 15.66 10.61 14.29
C LEU A 13 14.16 10.75 14.58
N TRP A 14 13.72 11.93 15.01
CA TRP A 14 12.29 12.19 15.23
C TRP A 14 11.45 12.06 13.96
N LEU A 15 11.97 12.56 12.83
CA LEU A 15 11.31 12.43 11.54
C LEU A 15 11.17 10.96 11.12
N LEU A 16 12.23 10.15 11.30
CA LEU A 16 12.19 8.71 11.02
C LEU A 16 11.19 8.00 11.94
N ALA A 17 11.18 8.31 13.23
CA ALA A 17 10.24 7.73 14.19
C ALA A 17 8.79 8.04 13.80
N ALA A 18 8.47 9.32 13.56
CA ALA A 18 7.13 9.74 13.16
C ALA A 18 6.70 9.10 11.83
N SER A 19 7.59 9.04 10.83
CA SER A 19 7.30 8.45 9.53
C SER A 19 7.06 6.94 9.63
N THR A 20 7.85 6.22 10.43
CA THR A 20 7.72 4.77 10.58
C THR A 20 6.45 4.40 11.33
N ILE A 21 6.10 5.14 12.39
CA ILE A 21 4.83 4.97 13.11
C ILE A 21 3.65 5.26 12.18
N GLY A 22 3.68 6.38 11.46
CA GLY A 22 2.62 6.74 10.52
C GLY A 22 2.45 5.70 9.40
N PHE A 23 3.56 5.17 8.89
CA PHE A 23 3.54 4.10 7.89
C PHE A 23 2.91 2.82 8.43
N ASP A 24 3.31 2.36 9.62
CA ASP A 24 2.77 1.14 10.24
C ASP A 24 1.27 1.28 10.51
N LEU A 25 0.84 2.39 11.10
CA LEU A 25 -0.58 2.70 11.30
C LEU A 25 -1.34 2.70 9.97
N GLY A 26 -0.77 3.28 8.91
CA GLY A 26 -1.36 3.26 7.58
C GLY A 26 -1.57 1.85 7.04
N ILE A 27 -0.59 0.97 7.18
CA ILE A 27 -0.68 -0.44 6.78
C ILE A 27 -1.76 -1.17 7.59
N GLN A 28 -1.78 -0.99 8.91
CA GLN A 28 -2.77 -1.63 9.77
C GLN A 28 -4.20 -1.17 9.46
N VAL A 29 -4.41 0.14 9.25
CA VAL A 29 -5.71 0.70 8.85
C VAL A 29 -6.14 0.16 7.48
N ALA A 30 -5.23 0.10 6.51
CA ALA A 30 -5.53 -0.43 5.18
C ALA A 30 -5.91 -1.91 5.23
N LEU A 31 -5.20 -2.71 6.05
CA LEU A 31 -5.51 -4.13 6.23
C LEU A 31 -6.90 -4.32 6.83
N ILE A 32 -7.24 -3.58 7.90
CA ILE A 32 -8.57 -3.63 8.53
C ILE A 32 -9.66 -3.24 7.52
N ALA A 33 -9.44 -2.19 6.73
CA ALA A 33 -10.40 -1.76 5.70
C ALA A 33 -10.61 -2.85 4.63
N HIS A 34 -9.52 -3.48 4.14
CA HIS A 34 -9.63 -4.59 3.19
C HIS A 34 -10.33 -5.81 3.79
N GLN A 35 -10.02 -6.17 5.03
CA GLN A 35 -10.68 -7.27 5.74
C GLN A 35 -12.19 -7.02 5.91
N SER A 36 -12.58 -5.80 6.29
CA SER A 36 -14.00 -5.43 6.43
C SER A 36 -14.77 -5.58 5.11
N ILE A 37 -14.19 -5.10 4.00
CA ILE A 37 -14.79 -5.22 2.66
C ILE A 37 -14.88 -6.69 2.24
N VAL A 38 -13.79 -7.43 2.36
CA VAL A 38 -13.68 -8.81 1.88
C VAL A 38 -14.57 -9.76 2.70
N TYR A 39 -14.58 -9.65 4.03
CA TYR A 39 -15.41 -10.51 4.88
C TYR A 39 -16.90 -10.16 4.86
N GLY A 40 -17.26 -9.00 4.32
CA GLY A 40 -18.65 -8.63 4.03
C GLY A 40 -19.24 -9.36 2.81
N ILE A 41 -18.44 -10.07 2.01
CA ILE A 41 -18.90 -10.75 0.79
C ILE A 41 -19.73 -12.00 1.12
N ASP A 42 -19.18 -12.92 1.90
CA ASP A 42 -19.86 -14.16 2.31
C ASP A 42 -19.37 -14.59 3.71
N PRO A 43 -20.23 -14.51 4.74
CA PRO A 43 -19.91 -14.94 6.10
C PRO A 43 -19.51 -16.42 6.21
N ALA A 44 -20.05 -17.29 5.36
CA ALA A 44 -19.76 -18.74 5.39
C ALA A 44 -18.37 -19.07 4.80
N ALA A 45 -17.81 -18.18 3.98
CA ALA A 45 -16.52 -18.38 3.31
C ALA A 45 -15.35 -17.62 3.96
N ARG A 46 -15.52 -17.03 5.15
CA ARG A 46 -14.52 -16.16 5.82
C ARG A 46 -13.09 -16.72 5.83
N SER A 47 -12.93 -18.01 6.14
CA SER A 47 -11.60 -18.65 6.17
C SER A 47 -10.91 -18.65 4.79
N ARG A 48 -11.65 -18.99 3.73
CA ARG A 48 -11.14 -18.96 2.34
C ARG A 48 -10.80 -17.54 1.91
N LEU A 49 -11.66 -16.59 2.25
CA LEU A 49 -11.46 -15.17 1.91
C LEU A 49 -10.23 -14.58 2.62
N ASN A 50 -9.99 -14.95 3.88
CA ASN A 50 -8.77 -14.55 4.60
C ASN A 50 -7.52 -15.14 3.94
N ALA A 51 -7.56 -16.41 3.55
CA ALA A 51 -6.44 -17.04 2.87
C ALA A 51 -6.09 -16.30 1.57
N VAL A 52 -7.08 -15.98 0.73
CA VAL A 52 -6.86 -15.21 -0.50
C VAL A 52 -6.30 -13.81 -0.21
N LEU A 53 -6.82 -13.12 0.81
CA LEU A 53 -6.33 -11.81 1.22
C LEU A 53 -4.87 -11.87 1.65
N MET A 54 -4.51 -12.80 2.54
CA MET A 54 -3.15 -12.92 3.06
C MET A 54 -2.17 -13.39 1.99
N VAL A 55 -2.55 -14.31 1.11
CA VAL A 55 -1.73 -14.71 -0.04
C VAL A 55 -1.44 -13.50 -0.93
N SER A 56 -2.44 -12.68 -1.22
CA SER A 56 -2.26 -11.46 -2.03
C SER A 56 -1.31 -10.46 -1.35
N VAL A 57 -1.44 -10.28 -0.04
CA VAL A 57 -0.55 -9.44 0.77
C VAL A 57 0.89 -9.97 0.75
N PHE A 58 1.09 -11.29 0.89
CA PHE A 58 2.42 -11.91 0.84
C PHE A 58 3.07 -11.79 -0.53
N ILE A 59 2.32 -11.94 -1.63
CA ILE A 59 2.83 -11.72 -2.98
C ILE A 59 3.32 -10.28 -3.11
N GLY A 60 2.54 -9.30 -2.63
CA GLY A 60 2.93 -7.89 -2.61
C GLY A 60 4.19 -7.65 -1.79
N MET A 61 4.30 -8.23 -0.59
CA MET A 61 5.50 -8.13 0.25
C MET A 61 6.74 -8.75 -0.41
N ALA A 62 6.62 -9.95 -1.00
CA ALA A 62 7.73 -10.61 -1.68
C ALA A 62 8.22 -9.80 -2.88
N ALA A 63 7.30 -9.31 -3.72
CA ALA A 63 7.63 -8.45 -4.85
C ALA A 63 8.26 -7.13 -4.38
N GLY A 64 7.71 -6.50 -3.34
CA GLY A 64 8.25 -5.27 -2.76
C GLY A 64 9.65 -5.45 -2.18
N GLY A 65 9.90 -6.56 -1.48
CA GLY A 65 11.22 -6.91 -0.95
C GLY A 65 12.26 -7.16 -2.06
N ALA A 66 11.89 -7.89 -3.11
CA ALA A 66 12.76 -8.13 -4.25
C ALA A 66 13.10 -6.83 -5.00
N LEU A 67 12.08 -6.02 -5.33
CA LEU A 67 12.26 -4.73 -5.99
C LEU A 67 13.06 -3.75 -5.14
N GLY A 68 12.80 -3.70 -3.83
CA GLY A 68 13.54 -2.88 -2.88
C GLY A 68 15.00 -3.28 -2.77
N SER A 69 15.29 -4.59 -2.70
CA SER A 69 16.67 -5.10 -2.63
C SER A 69 17.45 -4.79 -3.92
N LEU A 70 16.81 -5.00 -5.08
CA LEU A 70 17.41 -4.65 -6.37
C LEU A 70 17.64 -3.14 -6.49
N ALA A 71 16.67 -2.33 -6.06
CA ALA A 71 16.78 -0.88 -6.12
C ALA A 71 17.88 -0.36 -5.20
N LEU A 72 18.03 -0.94 -4.01
CA LEU A 72 19.11 -0.63 -3.07
C LEU A 72 20.48 -0.98 -3.67
N ALA A 73 20.61 -2.15 -4.30
CA ALA A 73 21.87 -2.60 -4.90
C ALA A 73 22.34 -1.71 -6.07
N ASN A 74 21.41 -1.20 -6.88
CA ASN A 74 21.76 -0.44 -8.10
C ASN A 74 21.76 1.08 -7.91
N TRP A 75 20.87 1.63 -7.09
CA TRP A 75 20.67 3.08 -6.93
C TRP A 75 20.69 3.53 -5.47
N GLY A 76 21.08 2.66 -4.55
CA GLY A 76 21.12 2.96 -3.12
C GLY A 76 19.74 3.33 -2.56
N TRP A 77 19.76 4.11 -1.47
CA TRP A 77 18.53 4.51 -0.78
C TRP A 77 17.59 5.37 -1.63
N LEU A 78 18.11 6.14 -2.59
CA LEU A 78 17.29 6.92 -3.50
C LEU A 78 16.42 6.01 -4.39
N GLY A 79 17.00 4.91 -4.89
CA GLY A 79 16.26 3.89 -5.62
C GLY A 79 15.11 3.31 -4.81
N VAL A 80 15.37 2.91 -3.57
CA VAL A 80 14.35 2.38 -2.66
C VAL A 80 13.21 3.38 -2.44
N THR A 81 13.55 4.65 -2.17
CA THR A 81 12.53 5.69 -2.00
C THR A 81 11.73 5.94 -3.27
N GLY A 82 12.37 5.92 -4.45
CA GLY A 82 11.68 6.09 -5.73
C GLY A 82 10.67 4.98 -6.00
N VAL A 83 11.07 3.72 -5.80
CA VAL A 83 10.17 2.56 -5.94
C VAL A 83 8.98 2.66 -4.97
N ALA A 84 9.24 2.98 -3.71
CA ALA A 84 8.18 3.14 -2.70
C ALA A 84 7.21 4.28 -3.04
N THR A 85 7.73 5.44 -3.47
CA THR A 85 6.91 6.58 -3.87
C THR A 85 6.06 6.25 -5.10
N LEU A 86 6.63 5.63 -6.14
CA LEU A 86 5.89 5.23 -7.33
C LEU A 86 4.77 4.23 -7.01
N ALA A 87 5.05 3.23 -6.17
CA ALA A 87 4.04 2.27 -5.73
C ALA A 87 2.91 2.95 -4.93
N ALA A 88 3.24 3.82 -3.98
CA ALA A 88 2.26 4.55 -3.17
C ALA A 88 1.42 5.52 -4.02
N SER A 89 2.05 6.28 -4.91
CA SER A 89 1.36 7.16 -5.85
C SER A 89 0.48 6.38 -6.82
N GLY A 90 0.93 5.23 -7.33
CA GLY A 90 0.13 4.34 -8.16
C GLY A 90 -1.12 3.82 -7.43
N ALA A 91 -0.95 3.35 -6.19
CA ALA A 91 -2.07 2.92 -5.35
C ALA A 91 -3.06 4.06 -5.07
N LEU A 92 -2.56 5.26 -4.76
CA LEU A 92 -3.38 6.44 -4.55
C LEU A 92 -4.15 6.82 -5.82
N LEU A 93 -3.48 6.86 -6.98
CA LEU A 93 -4.09 7.12 -8.28
C LEU A 93 -5.20 6.11 -8.58
N LEU A 94 -4.96 4.81 -8.42
CA LEU A 94 -5.98 3.77 -8.62
C LEU A 94 -7.19 3.95 -7.68
N ARG A 95 -6.97 4.48 -6.47
CA ARG A 95 -8.03 4.76 -5.50
C ARG A 95 -8.83 6.01 -5.85
N VAL A 96 -8.18 7.08 -6.30
CA VAL A 96 -8.83 8.38 -6.56
C VAL A 96 -9.36 8.54 -7.98
N LEU A 97 -8.81 7.80 -8.96
CA LEU A 97 -9.36 7.85 -10.31
C LEU A 97 -10.81 7.33 -10.27
N PRO A 98 -11.79 8.13 -10.72
CA PRO A 98 -13.20 7.73 -10.68
C PRO A 98 -13.35 6.46 -11.48
N GLY A 99 -13.84 5.40 -10.82
CA GLY A 99 -14.14 4.12 -11.45
C GLY A 99 -15.20 4.32 -12.54
N ARG A 100 -14.76 4.63 -13.77
CA ARG A 100 -15.60 4.79 -14.97
C ARG A 100 -16.46 3.55 -15.28
N LEU A 101 -16.27 2.45 -14.55
CA LEU A 101 -17.01 1.20 -14.65
C LEU A 101 -18.22 1.08 -13.69
N ARG A 102 -18.34 1.92 -12.64
CA ARG A 102 -19.53 1.88 -11.75
C ARG A 102 -20.77 2.54 -12.37
N LEU A 103 -20.61 3.41 -13.37
CA LEU A 103 -21.73 4.05 -14.07
C LEU A 103 -22.36 3.15 -15.14
N ARG A 104 -21.59 2.26 -15.78
CA ARG A 104 -22.10 1.37 -16.83
C ARG A 104 -23.10 0.35 -16.28
N ARG A 105 -22.83 -0.21 -15.10
CA ARG A 105 -23.71 -1.21 -14.46
C ARG A 105 -25.04 -0.64 -13.91
N ARG A 106 -25.17 0.67 -13.73
CA ARG A 106 -26.45 1.34 -13.38
C ARG A 106 -27.27 1.72 -14.62
N ALA A 107 -26.63 1.92 -15.76
CA ALA A 107 -27.31 2.23 -17.02
C ALA A 107 -27.96 1.00 -17.68
N ASP A 108 -27.50 -0.21 -17.32
CA ASP A 108 -27.98 -1.47 -17.88
C ASP A 108 -29.12 -2.13 -17.05
N CYS A 109 -29.69 -1.44 -16.05
CA CYS A 109 -30.88 -1.93 -15.35
C CYS A 109 -32.16 -1.43 -16.07
N PRO A 110 -32.90 -2.30 -16.78
CA PRO A 110 -34.27 -1.95 -17.19
C PRO A 110 -35.14 -1.81 -15.94
N ALA A 111 -35.98 -0.76 -15.92
CA ALA A 111 -36.97 -0.48 -14.89
C ALA A 111 -38.13 -1.48 -14.91
#